data_AF-A0AA95IX41-F1
#
_entry.id   AF-A0AA95IX41-F1
#
_cell.length_a   1.000
_cell.length_b   1.000
_cell.length_c   1.000
_cell.angle_alpha   90.00
_cell.angle_beta   90.00
_cell.angle_gamma   90.00
#
_symmetry.space_group_name_H-M   'P 1'
#
loop_
_entity.id
_entity.type
_entity.pdbx_description
1 polymer ?
#
loop_
_entity_poly.entity_id
_entity_poly.type
_entity_poly.pdbx_seq_one_letter_code
_entity_poly.pdbx_strand_id
1 'polypeptide(L)'
;MAINKKQLTICLALLALLSGCTDRVGLAEQQMQEIRQQPAQPVKPPPTPEVVQEFNYSASQLRSPFMPPSLMLQANQLQQMQGVRPDVTRLKEPLEQFELNELTYKGTMVSSSGEVYGLVQRPDGGIASVKVGNYMGKNDGRIAEITPTQINLIEIIPDSRVGYVEKPNSIVAAVSQ
;
A
#
# COMPACT_ATOMS: atom_id res chain seq x y z
N MET A 1 -86.81 11.78 -85.32
CA MET A 1 -85.98 11.71 -84.09
C MET A 1 -85.37 13.09 -83.86
N ALA A 2 -86.15 14.01 -83.25
CA ALA A 2 -85.71 15.38 -83.02
C ALA A 2 -85.17 15.50 -81.59
N ILE A 3 -83.85 15.46 -81.44
CA ILE A 3 -83.19 15.69 -80.16
C ILE A 3 -83.44 17.15 -79.76
N ASN A 4 -84.15 17.34 -78.65
CA ASN A 4 -84.58 18.64 -78.19
C ASN A 4 -83.35 19.40 -77.64
N LYS A 5 -82.99 20.54 -78.25
CA LYS A 5 -81.81 21.35 -77.90
C LYS A 5 -81.74 21.73 -76.42
N LYS A 6 -82.90 21.84 -75.75
CA LYS A 6 -82.99 22.09 -74.29
C LYS A 6 -82.53 20.89 -73.46
N GLN A 7 -82.77 19.65 -73.90
CA GLN A 7 -82.30 18.46 -73.19
C GLN A 7 -80.81 18.19 -73.43
N LEU A 8 -80.29 18.51 -74.62
CA LEU A 8 -78.86 18.42 -74.92
C LEU A 8 -78.03 19.41 -74.08
N THR A 9 -78.54 20.64 -73.89
CA THR A 9 -77.88 21.66 -73.06
C THR A 9 -77.90 21.31 -71.57
N ILE A 10 -78.98 20.70 -71.06
CA ILE A 10 -79.05 20.22 -69.68
C ILE A 10 -78.08 19.05 -69.45
N CYS A 11 -78.00 18.07 -70.36
CA CYS A 11 -77.05 16.97 -70.23
C CYS A 11 -75.58 17.43 -70.31
N LEU A 12 -75.27 18.42 -71.15
CA LEU A 12 -73.91 18.97 -71.27
C LEU A 12 -73.52 19.77 -70.01
N ALA A 13 -74.44 20.54 -69.44
CA ALA A 13 -74.24 21.22 -68.17
C ALA A 13 -74.04 20.23 -67.01
N LEU A 14 -74.77 19.10 -67.03
CA LEU A 14 -74.63 18.03 -66.03
C LEU A 14 -73.27 17.33 -66.13
N LEU A 15 -72.75 17.09 -67.35
CA LEU A 15 -71.40 16.53 -67.53
C LEU A 15 -70.29 17.49 -67.07
N ALA A 16 -70.47 18.80 -67.26
CA ALA A 16 -69.49 19.81 -66.79
C ALA A 16 -69.43 19.91 -65.25
N LEU A 17 -70.51 19.54 -64.55
CA LEU A 17 -70.55 19.50 -63.09
C LEU A 17 -69.85 18.26 -62.49
N LEU A 18 -69.47 17.27 -63.31
CA LEU A 18 -68.80 16.04 -62.85
C LEU A 18 -67.25 16.10 -62.94
N SER A 19 -66.65 17.16 -63.51
CA SER A 19 -65.19 17.33 -63.53
C SER A 19 -64.68 17.91 -62.21
N GLY A 20 -64.70 17.12 -61.14
CA GLY A 20 -64.24 17.53 -59.80
C GLY A 20 -63.49 16.47 -59.00
N CYS A 21 -63.43 15.21 -59.48
CA CYS A 21 -62.61 14.19 -58.84
C CYS A 21 -61.14 14.38 -59.21
N THR A 22 -60.39 15.05 -58.34
CA THR A 22 -58.92 15.04 -58.38
C THR A 22 -58.41 14.18 -57.22
N ASP A 23 -57.40 13.36 -57.48
CA ASP A 23 -56.81 12.48 -56.49
C ASP A 23 -55.92 13.31 -55.53
N ARG A 24 -56.55 13.79 -54.45
CA ARG A 24 -55.87 14.60 -53.42
C ARG A 24 -54.91 13.77 -52.57
N VAL A 25 -55.10 12.45 -52.53
CA VAL A 25 -54.25 11.53 -51.75
C VAL A 25 -52.93 11.31 -52.48
N GLY A 26 -52.98 11.02 -53.78
CA GLY A 26 -51.76 10.87 -54.61
C GLY A 26 -50.89 12.13 -54.60
N LEU A 27 -51.50 13.32 -54.64
CA LEU A 27 -50.79 14.61 -54.54
C LEU A 27 -50.08 14.79 -53.19
N ALA A 28 -50.73 14.42 -52.08
CA ALA A 28 -50.14 14.49 -50.74
C ALA A 28 -48.99 13.49 -50.59
N GLU A 29 -49.15 12.26 -51.10
CA GLU A 29 -48.09 11.24 -51.06
C GLU A 29 -46.86 11.67 -51.86
N GLN A 30 -47.05 12.28 -53.04
CA GLN A 30 -45.96 12.78 -53.87
C GLN A 30 -45.17 13.89 -53.15
N GLN A 31 -45.86 14.82 -52.49
CA GLN A 31 -45.21 15.86 -51.69
C GLN A 31 -44.47 15.29 -50.47
N MET A 32 -45.03 14.27 -49.82
CA MET A 32 -44.35 13.60 -48.70
C MET A 32 -43.09 12.86 -49.15
N GLN A 33 -43.10 12.24 -50.34
CA GLN A 33 -41.91 11.60 -50.90
C GLN A 33 -40.82 12.62 -51.21
N GLU A 34 -41.19 13.77 -51.79
CA GLU A 34 -40.25 14.85 -52.08
C GLU A 34 -39.60 15.40 -50.81
N ILE A 35 -40.37 15.59 -49.73
CA ILE A 35 -39.83 16.06 -48.43
C ILE A 35 -38.89 15.02 -47.82
N ARG A 36 -39.17 13.72 -47.95
CA ARG A 36 -38.29 12.64 -47.43
C ARG A 36 -36.96 12.53 -48.18
N GLN A 37 -36.94 12.91 -49.46
CA GLN A 37 -35.74 12.90 -50.28
C GLN A 37 -34.84 14.12 -50.03
N GLN A 38 -35.34 15.15 -49.35
CA GLN A 38 -34.52 16.29 -48.98
C GLN A 38 -33.52 15.90 -47.88
N PRO A 39 -32.25 16.31 -48.01
CA PRO A 39 -31.24 16.01 -47.01
C PRO A 39 -31.58 16.69 -45.68
N ALA A 40 -31.33 15.99 -44.58
CA ALA A 40 -31.55 16.52 -43.23
C ALA A 40 -30.73 17.79 -43.02
N GLN A 41 -31.34 18.81 -42.42
CA GLN A 41 -30.64 20.04 -42.06
C GLN A 41 -29.56 19.71 -41.01
N PRO A 42 -28.34 20.29 -41.14
CA PRO A 42 -27.28 20.05 -40.18
C PRO A 42 -27.68 20.57 -38.79
N VAL A 43 -27.66 19.69 -37.80
CA VAL A 43 -27.89 20.04 -36.39
C VAL A 43 -26.62 20.67 -35.83
N LYS A 44 -26.76 21.72 -35.02
CA LYS A 44 -25.60 22.31 -34.33
C LYS A 44 -24.95 21.25 -33.43
N PRO A 45 -23.62 21.04 -33.53
CA PRO A 45 -22.94 20.08 -32.69
C PRO A 45 -23.06 20.47 -31.21
N PRO A 46 -23.03 19.50 -30.29
CA PRO A 46 -23.02 19.77 -28.86
C PRO A 46 -21.80 20.64 -28.48
N PRO A 47 -21.93 21.50 -27.45
CA PRO A 47 -20.78 22.24 -26.94
C PRO A 47 -19.72 21.28 -26.41
N THR A 48 -18.45 21.57 -26.70
CA THR A 48 -17.32 20.81 -26.18
C THR A 48 -17.19 21.04 -24.67
N PRO A 49 -17.00 20.00 -23.85
CA PRO A 49 -16.77 20.18 -22.42
C PRO A 49 -15.47 20.95 -22.16
N GLU A 50 -15.52 21.89 -21.23
CA GLU A 50 -14.32 22.60 -20.75
C GLU A 50 -13.41 21.63 -20.00
N VAL A 51 -12.12 21.67 -20.32
CA VAL A 51 -11.11 20.83 -19.65
C VAL A 51 -10.72 21.52 -18.35
N VAL A 52 -11.06 20.90 -17.22
CA VAL A 52 -10.57 21.32 -15.90
C VAL A 52 -9.08 21.02 -15.84
N GLN A 53 -8.26 22.03 -15.55
CA GLN A 53 -6.82 21.83 -15.36
C GLN A 53 -6.58 21.04 -14.06
N GLU A 54 -5.71 20.04 -14.14
CA GLU A 54 -5.30 19.28 -12.97
C GLU A 54 -4.48 20.15 -12.03
N PHE A 55 -4.96 20.34 -10.80
CA PHE A 55 -4.20 21.03 -9.77
C PHE A 55 -3.34 20.02 -9.01
N ASN A 56 -2.03 20.12 -9.17
CA ASN A 56 -1.09 19.26 -8.44
C ASN A 56 -0.93 19.76 -7.00
N TYR A 57 -1.47 19.01 -6.03
CA TYR A 57 -1.36 19.34 -4.62
C TYR A 57 -0.02 18.90 -4.04
N SER A 58 0.96 19.81 -4.04
CA SER A 58 2.33 19.57 -3.54
C SER A 58 2.42 19.37 -2.02
N ALA A 59 1.34 19.64 -1.26
CA ALA A 59 1.35 19.50 0.19
C ALA A 59 1.34 18.04 0.68
N SER A 60 1.13 17.08 -0.22
CA SER A 60 1.33 15.65 0.05
C SER A 60 2.78 15.30 0.40
N GLN A 61 3.75 16.12 -0.03
CA GLN A 61 5.18 15.95 0.28
C GLN A 61 5.60 16.73 1.54
N LEU A 62 4.71 17.57 2.09
CA LEU A 62 4.97 18.32 3.31
C LEU A 62 4.63 17.49 4.54
N ARG A 63 5.31 17.81 5.64
CA ARG A 63 5.05 17.20 6.94
C ARG A 63 3.60 17.47 7.38
N SER A 64 2.94 16.47 7.95
CA SER A 64 1.60 16.61 8.53
C SER A 64 1.58 17.69 9.63
N PRO A 65 0.73 18.73 9.51
CA PRO A 65 0.63 19.79 10.51
C PRO A 65 -0.03 19.32 11.81
N PHE A 66 -0.64 18.12 11.82
CA PHE A 66 -1.32 17.54 12.97
C PHE A 66 -0.45 16.54 13.75
N MET A 67 0.77 16.25 13.28
CA MET A 67 1.69 15.37 14.01
C MET A 67 2.67 16.17 14.88
N PRO A 68 2.66 15.97 16.21
CA PRO A 68 3.62 16.61 17.10
C PRO A 68 5.05 16.14 16.76
N PRO A 69 6.08 17.02 16.86
CA PRO A 69 7.47 16.70 16.53
C PRO A 69 8.07 15.50 17.28
N SER A 70 7.63 15.26 18.52
CA SER A 70 8.08 14.15 19.36
C SER A 70 7.79 12.77 18.75
N LEU A 71 6.61 12.57 18.15
CA LEU A 71 6.23 11.30 17.54
C LEU A 71 7.02 11.00 16.25
N MET A 72 7.46 12.04 15.55
CA MET A 72 8.27 11.89 14.33
C MET A 72 9.70 11.42 14.64
N LEU A 73 10.30 11.92 15.72
CA LEU A 73 11.61 11.48 16.19
C LEU A 73 11.60 9.99 16.52
N GLN A 74 10.52 9.51 17.14
CA GLN A 74 10.35 8.09 17.46
C GLN A 74 10.12 7.24 16.20
N ALA A 75 9.34 7.72 15.23
CA ALA A 75 9.15 7.01 13.95
C ALA A 75 10.46 6.91 13.13
N ASN A 76 11.26 7.97 13.10
CA ASN A 76 12.56 7.96 12.43
C ASN A 76 13.58 7.07 13.13
N GLN A 77 13.57 7.00 14.47
CA GLN A 77 14.38 6.04 15.23
C GLN A 77 14.04 4.59 14.86
N LEU A 78 12.75 4.28 14.71
CA LEU A 78 12.28 2.95 14.30
C LEU A 78 12.63 2.62 12.84
N GLN A 79 12.66 3.61 11.95
CA GLN A 79 13.03 3.41 10.54
C GLN A 79 14.55 3.35 10.30
N GLN A 80 15.37 3.93 11.17
CA GLN A 80 16.83 3.86 11.12
C GLN A 80 17.40 2.55 11.68
N MET A 81 16.58 1.71 12.32
CA MET A 81 16.93 0.32 12.57
C MET A 81 16.90 -0.44 11.24
N GLN A 82 17.94 -0.25 10.41
CA GLN A 82 18.33 -1.22 9.38
C GLN A 82 18.23 -2.59 10.05
N GLY A 83 17.30 -3.42 9.57
CA GLY A 83 16.76 -4.55 10.32
C GLY A 83 17.87 -5.33 11.02
N VAL A 84 17.95 -5.14 12.34
CA VAL A 84 18.84 -5.91 13.21
C VAL A 84 18.52 -7.37 12.90
N ARG A 85 19.52 -8.18 12.59
CA ARG A 85 19.31 -9.60 12.26
C ARG A 85 20.40 -10.42 12.91
N PRO A 86 20.07 -11.61 13.44
CA PRO A 86 21.07 -12.56 13.88
C PRO A 86 22.02 -12.90 12.73
N ASP A 87 23.33 -12.89 13.01
CA ASP A 87 24.33 -13.32 12.04
C ASP A 87 24.41 -14.85 11.98
N VAL A 88 23.70 -15.42 11.00
CA VAL A 88 23.64 -16.87 10.77
C VAL A 88 24.90 -17.43 10.11
N THR A 89 25.81 -16.59 9.63
CA THR A 89 27.03 -17.02 8.94
C THR A 89 28.21 -17.24 9.89
N ARG A 90 28.14 -16.65 11.08
CA ARG A 90 29.15 -16.79 12.12
C ARG A 90 29.12 -18.20 12.74
N LEU A 91 30.29 -18.69 13.12
CA LEU A 91 30.41 -19.88 13.96
C LEU A 91 29.87 -19.59 15.37
N LYS A 92 28.88 -20.38 15.81
CA LYS A 92 28.30 -20.28 17.14
C LYS A 92 29.29 -20.66 18.24
N GLU A 93 29.24 -19.94 19.34
CA GLU A 93 30.03 -20.16 20.54
C GLU A 93 29.35 -21.20 21.47
N PRO A 94 30.12 -21.89 22.33
CA PRO A 94 29.57 -22.95 23.17
C PRO A 94 28.47 -22.51 24.14
N LEU A 95 28.39 -21.23 24.49
CA LEU A 95 27.38 -20.70 25.42
C LEU A 95 26.06 -20.30 24.75
N GLU A 96 25.99 -20.33 23.42
CA GLU A 96 24.77 -20.01 22.67
C GLU A 96 23.77 -21.16 22.59
N GLN A 97 24.15 -22.36 23.03
CA GLN A 97 23.25 -23.51 23.08
C GLN A 97 22.30 -23.47 24.30
N PHE A 98 22.63 -22.65 25.31
CA PHE A 98 21.87 -22.53 26.55
C PHE A 98 21.03 -21.26 26.53
N GLU A 99 19.92 -21.27 27.28
CA GLU A 99 19.18 -20.04 27.51
C GLU A 99 19.96 -19.13 28.47
N LEU A 100 19.82 -17.81 28.32
CA LEU A 100 20.58 -16.86 29.13
C LEU A 100 20.27 -16.99 30.64
N ASN A 101 19.04 -17.37 30.99
CA ASN A 101 18.61 -17.57 32.38
C ASN A 101 19.16 -18.86 33.01
N GLU A 102 19.67 -19.80 32.20
CA GLU A 102 20.30 -21.03 32.69
C GLU A 102 21.79 -20.83 32.97
N LEU A 103 22.37 -19.74 32.45
CA LEU A 103 23.77 -19.38 32.64
C LEU A 103 23.97 -18.63 33.96
N THR A 104 24.98 -19.01 34.72
CA THR A 104 25.31 -18.35 35.99
C THR A 104 26.66 -17.65 35.90
N TYR A 105 26.69 -16.34 36.14
CA TYR A 105 27.94 -15.59 36.22
C TYR A 105 28.67 -15.87 37.53
N LYS A 106 29.97 -16.21 37.44
CA LYS A 106 30.83 -16.54 38.59
C LYS A 106 31.86 -15.46 38.91
N GLY A 107 32.00 -14.43 38.07
CA GLY A 107 32.93 -13.33 38.28
C GLY A 107 33.98 -13.22 37.18
N THR A 108 34.96 -12.36 37.39
CA THR A 108 36.02 -12.09 36.41
C THR A 108 37.32 -12.80 36.73
N MET A 109 38.08 -13.16 35.69
CA MET A 109 39.46 -13.61 35.75
C MET A 109 40.33 -12.66 34.92
N VAL A 110 41.51 -12.32 35.41
CA VAL A 110 42.50 -11.57 34.64
C VAL A 110 43.61 -12.52 34.22
N SER A 111 43.86 -12.60 32.92
CA SER A 111 44.97 -13.39 32.37
C SER A 111 46.32 -12.76 32.73
N SER A 112 47.39 -13.54 32.67
CA SER A 112 48.76 -13.03 32.79
C SER A 112 49.13 -12.00 31.72
N SER A 113 48.40 -11.95 30.60
CA SER A 113 48.48 -10.90 29.57
C SER A 113 47.78 -9.58 29.93
N GLY A 114 47.04 -9.53 31.05
CA GLY A 114 46.22 -8.38 31.45
C GLY A 114 44.81 -8.35 30.86
N GLU A 115 44.42 -9.35 30.06
CA GLU A 115 43.07 -9.44 29.48
C GLU A 115 42.04 -9.89 30.53
N VAL A 116 40.88 -9.23 30.55
CA VAL A 116 39.77 -9.54 31.46
C VAL A 116 38.80 -10.52 30.80
N TYR A 117 38.53 -11.61 31.50
CA TYR A 117 37.56 -12.63 31.13
C TYR A 117 36.43 -12.69 32.15
N GLY A 118 35.21 -12.89 31.68
CA GLY A 118 34.07 -13.30 32.52
C GLY A 118 34.02 -14.82 32.60
N LEU A 119 33.71 -15.36 33.78
CA LEU A 119 33.51 -16.79 34.01
C LEU A 119 32.03 -17.08 34.10
N VAL A 120 31.52 -17.89 33.17
CA VAL A 120 30.11 -18.26 33.09
C VAL A 120 29.98 -19.77 33.27
N GLN A 121 29.21 -20.18 34.28
CA GLN A 121 28.86 -21.57 34.53
C GLN A 121 27.63 -21.94 33.71
N ARG A 122 27.74 -23.06 33.00
CA ARG A 122 26.65 -23.70 32.25
C ARG A 122 25.80 -24.58 33.17
N PRO A 123 24.59 -25.00 32.75
CA PRO A 123 23.71 -25.87 33.54
C PRO A 123 24.31 -27.25 33.83
N ASP A 124 25.22 -27.70 32.96
CA ASP A 124 25.99 -28.95 33.15
C ASP A 124 27.12 -28.83 34.19
N GLY A 125 27.27 -27.65 34.80
CA GLY A 125 28.27 -27.35 35.82
C GLY A 125 29.63 -26.90 35.26
N GLY A 126 29.88 -27.03 33.95
CA GLY A 126 31.14 -26.62 33.35
C GLY A 126 31.25 -25.10 33.21
N ILE A 127 32.45 -24.57 33.43
CA ILE A 127 32.75 -23.13 33.37
C ILE A 127 33.40 -22.81 32.03
N ALA A 128 32.88 -21.79 31.34
CA ALA A 128 33.49 -21.20 30.16
C ALA A 128 33.96 -19.77 30.46
N SER A 129 35.10 -19.40 29.90
CA SER A 129 35.58 -18.02 29.91
C SER A 129 35.09 -17.27 28.67
N VAL A 130 34.65 -16.04 28.86
CA VAL A 130 34.17 -15.13 27.80
C VAL A 130 34.88 -13.79 27.87
N LYS A 131 35.00 -13.10 26.75
CA LYS A 131 35.52 -11.73 26.65
C LYS A 131 34.49 -10.79 26.02
N VAL A 132 34.75 -9.49 26.10
CA VAL A 132 33.92 -8.49 25.41
C VAL A 132 33.88 -8.80 23.91
N GLY A 133 32.67 -8.80 23.34
CA GLY A 133 32.41 -9.16 21.95
C GLY A 133 32.09 -10.64 21.70
N ASN A 134 32.25 -11.53 22.68
CA ASN A 134 31.74 -12.90 22.60
C ASN A 134 30.20 -12.95 22.66
N TYR A 135 29.65 -14.13 22.36
CA TYR A 135 28.22 -14.37 22.29
C TYR A 135 27.78 -15.47 23.26
N MET A 136 26.65 -15.25 23.92
CA MET A 136 26.07 -16.23 24.83
C MET A 136 24.55 -16.12 24.86
N GLY A 137 23.88 -17.20 25.24
CA GLY A 137 22.43 -17.29 25.18
C GLY A 137 21.92 -17.60 23.76
N LYS A 138 20.72 -18.17 23.66
CA LYS A 138 20.13 -18.55 22.36
C LYS A 138 19.75 -17.36 21.47
N ASN A 139 19.58 -16.17 22.04
CA ASN A 139 19.15 -14.97 21.34
C ASN A 139 20.33 -14.13 20.81
N ASP A 140 21.44 -14.78 20.40
CA ASP A 140 22.65 -14.11 19.88
C ASP A 140 23.14 -12.97 20.79
N GLY A 141 23.17 -13.22 22.10
CA GLY A 141 23.50 -12.22 23.12
C GLY A 141 24.96 -11.80 23.06
N ARG A 142 25.25 -10.65 22.45
CA ARG A 142 26.61 -10.10 22.32
C ARG A 142 27.04 -9.40 23.61
N ILE A 143 28.17 -9.80 24.18
CA ILE A 143 28.73 -9.19 25.39
C ILE A 143 29.25 -7.78 25.05
N ALA A 144 28.63 -6.78 25.67
CA ALA A 144 28.99 -5.37 25.53
C ALA A 144 30.03 -4.95 26.58
N GLU A 145 29.91 -5.46 27.81
CA GLU A 145 30.78 -5.09 28.92
C GLU A 145 30.84 -6.21 29.96
N ILE A 146 32.00 -6.38 30.59
CA ILE A 146 32.23 -7.31 31.69
C ILE A 146 32.72 -6.51 32.90
N THR A 147 32.00 -6.63 34.01
CA THR A 147 32.36 -6.00 35.29
C THR A 147 32.53 -7.09 36.37
N PRO A 148 33.17 -6.78 37.52
CA PRO A 148 33.31 -7.75 38.61
C PRO A 148 31.98 -8.32 39.12
N THR A 149 30.89 -7.54 39.02
CA THR A 149 29.58 -7.89 39.58
C THR A 149 28.57 -8.35 38.55
N GLN A 150 28.71 -7.97 37.27
CA GLN A 150 27.77 -8.36 36.21
C GLN A 150 28.40 -8.36 34.82
N ILE A 151 27.77 -9.08 33.89
CA ILE A 151 28.04 -8.99 32.45
C ILE A 151 26.84 -8.32 31.79
N ASN A 152 27.10 -7.27 31.01
CA ASN A 152 26.11 -6.58 30.20
C ASN A 152 26.20 -7.08 28.75
N LEU A 153 25.06 -7.40 28.15
CA LEU A 153 24.98 -7.92 26.80
C LEU A 153 23.75 -7.37 26.06
N ILE A 154 23.74 -7.53 24.74
CA ILE A 154 22.63 -7.12 23.88
C ILE A 154 22.13 -8.37 23.15
N GLU A 155 20.89 -8.75 23.42
CA GLU A 155 20.21 -9.87 22.74
C GLU A 155 19.48 -9.38 21.50
N ILE A 156 19.34 -10.25 20.50
CA ILE A 156 18.52 -10.03 19.31
C ILE A 156 17.30 -10.93 19.41
N ILE A 157 16.12 -10.33 19.65
CA ILE A 157 14.88 -11.06 19.89
C ILE A 157 13.92 -10.82 18.72
N PRO A 158 13.22 -11.85 18.21
CA PRO A 158 12.19 -11.65 17.20
C PRO A 158 11.00 -10.86 17.76
N ASP A 159 10.57 -9.81 17.04
CA ASP A 159 9.40 -8.99 17.34
C ASP A 159 8.39 -9.08 16.19
N SER A 160 7.11 -9.27 16.53
CA SER A 160 6.05 -9.51 15.54
C SER A 160 5.75 -8.31 14.62
N ARG A 161 6.16 -7.09 14.98
CA ARG A 161 5.88 -5.86 14.22
C ARG A 161 7.06 -5.41 13.38
N VAL A 162 8.27 -5.55 13.91
CA VAL A 162 9.50 -4.98 13.31
C VAL A 162 10.53 -6.05 12.91
N GLY A 163 10.22 -7.34 13.09
CA GLY A 163 11.08 -8.45 12.72
C GLY A 163 11.99 -8.87 13.87
N TYR A 164 12.99 -8.06 14.20
CA TYR A 164 13.90 -8.30 15.31
C TYR A 164 14.24 -6.98 16.01
N VAL A 165 14.51 -7.07 17.32
CA VAL A 165 14.86 -5.93 18.16
C VAL A 165 16.08 -6.26 19.01
N GLU A 166 16.92 -5.25 19.23
CA GLU A 166 17.98 -5.32 20.23
C GLU A 166 17.38 -5.10 21.63
N LYS A 167 17.65 -6.04 22.54
CA LYS A 167 17.23 -5.96 23.93
C LYS A 167 18.46 -5.98 24.84
N PRO A 168 18.77 -4.89 25.55
CA PRO A 168 19.80 -4.89 26.59
C PRO A 168 19.42 -5.85 27.71
N ASN A 169 20.35 -6.71 28.10
CA ASN A 169 20.18 -7.64 29.22
C ASN A 169 21.49 -7.74 30.03
N SER A 170 21.40 -8.28 31.23
CA SER A 170 22.56 -8.45 32.11
C SER A 170 22.42 -9.68 32.98
N ILE A 171 23.54 -10.37 33.22
CA ILE A 171 23.63 -11.44 34.22
C ILE A 171 24.51 -10.98 35.38
N VAL A 172 23.98 -11.08 36.59
CA VAL A 172 24.67 -10.69 37.82
C VAL A 172 25.39 -11.87 38.43
N ALA A 173 26.53 -11.60 39.08
CA ALA A 173 27.29 -12.63 39.77
C ALA A 173 26.46 -13.15 40.94
N ALA A 174 26.39 -14.48 41.08
CA ALA A 174 25.77 -15.06 42.25
C ALA A 174 26.59 -14.64 43.49
N VAL A 175 25.97 -13.89 44.40
CA VAL A 175 26.56 -13.57 45.69
C VAL A 175 26.73 -14.88 46.45
N SER A 176 27.97 -15.30 46.65
CA SER A 176 28.27 -16.43 47.53
C SER A 176 27.88 -16.04 48.95
N GLN A 177 26.77 -16.61 49.44
CA GLN A 177 26.44 -16.65 50.87
C GLN A 177 27.24 -17.75 51.56
#